data_AF-A0A9P6CSM3-F1
#
_entry.id   AF-A0A9P6CSM3-F1
#
_cell.length_a   1.000
_cell.length_b   1.000
_cell.length_c   1.000
_cell.angle_alpha   90.00
_cell.angle_beta   90.00
_cell.angle_gamma   90.00
#
_symmetry.space_group_name_H-M   'P 1'
#
loop_
_entity.id
_entity.type
_entity.pdbx_description
1 polymer ?
#
loop_
_entity_poly.entity_id
_entity_poly.type
_entity_poly.pdbx_seq_one_letter_code
_entity_poly.pdbx_strand_id
1 'polypeptide(L)'
;MYPNSQRVLRALAGWVHPGRKLELTEGLVKSLLFLDEEPALQILRQLKEPRDRLQSIGYGELKNRSLVVPLSLTSVEENLSVGVPKVSVQVSSALIDCGASKFGYMHVDFARKHNLPTIPLPHPIGVYNADGSLNCGGSITHVSRLWMTIGDHSEILTFRLTNTGS
;
A
#
# COMPACT_ATOMS: atom_id res chain seq x y z
N MET A 1 24.81 18.74 -34.69
CA MET A 1 24.53 17.45 -35.34
C MET A 1 23.58 16.71 -34.42
N TYR A 2 22.31 16.55 -34.82
CA TYR A 2 21.32 15.87 -33.98
C TYR A 2 21.75 14.43 -33.72
N PRO A 3 21.55 13.88 -32.50
CA PRO A 3 21.79 12.47 -32.25
C PRO A 3 20.94 11.66 -33.24
N ASN A 4 21.57 10.68 -33.89
CA ASN A 4 20.85 9.79 -34.80
C ASN A 4 19.81 9.02 -33.99
N SER A 5 18.54 9.45 -34.06
CA SER A 5 17.43 8.87 -33.28
C SER A 5 17.31 7.36 -33.50
N GLN A 6 17.71 6.87 -34.67
CA GLN A 6 17.73 5.44 -34.99
C GLN A 6 18.82 4.67 -34.22
N ARG A 7 19.97 5.29 -33.95
CA ARG A 7 21.00 4.71 -33.06
C ARG A 7 20.53 4.66 -31.62
N VAL A 8 19.87 5.72 -31.15
CA VAL A 8 19.32 5.79 -29.79
C VAL A 8 18.20 4.76 -29.60
N LEU A 9 17.28 4.64 -30.57
CA LEU A 9 16.23 3.61 -30.57
C LEU A 9 16.81 2.21 -30.48
N ARG A 10 17.85 1.89 -31.27
CA ARG A 10 18.50 0.57 -31.22
C ARG A 10 19.16 0.30 -29.87
N ALA A 11 19.83 1.29 -29.29
CA ALA A 11 20.44 1.15 -27.98
C ALA A 11 19.37 0.91 -26.90
N LEU A 12 18.29 1.70 -26.90
CA LEU A 12 17.19 1.55 -25.95
C LEU A 12 16.45 0.22 -26.13
N ALA A 13 16.25 -0.27 -27.36
CA ALA A 13 15.55 -1.53 -27.61
C ALA A 13 16.23 -2.76 -26.97
N GLY A 14 17.54 -2.71 -26.74
CA GLY A 14 18.30 -3.72 -26.00
C GLY A 14 18.33 -3.51 -24.49
N TRP A 15 17.93 -2.34 -24.00
CA TRP A 15 18.05 -1.93 -22.60
C TRP A 15 16.72 -1.86 -21.85
N VAL A 16 15.63 -1.46 -22.52
CA VAL A 16 14.29 -1.36 -21.91
C VAL A 16 13.72 -2.73 -21.53
N HIS A 17 12.77 -2.73 -20.61
CA HIS A 17 12.05 -3.94 -20.24
C HIS A 17 11.40 -4.59 -21.48
N PRO A 18 11.53 -5.92 -21.69
CA PRO A 18 11.02 -6.58 -22.91
C PRO A 18 9.54 -6.31 -23.20
N GLY A 19 8.72 -6.19 -22.15
CA GLY A 19 7.28 -5.89 -22.25
C GLY A 19 6.92 -4.45 -22.62
N ARG A 20 7.90 -3.53 -22.69
CA ARG A 20 7.70 -2.10 -22.97
C ARG A 20 8.32 -1.65 -24.30
N LYS A 21 8.86 -2.57 -25.11
CA LYS A 21 9.51 -2.25 -26.40
C LYS A 21 8.63 -1.46 -27.38
N LEU A 22 7.30 -1.62 -27.30
CA LEU A 22 6.34 -0.88 -28.14
C LEU A 22 6.27 0.61 -27.80
N GLU A 23 6.74 1.01 -26.63
CA GLU A 23 6.75 2.42 -26.19
C GLU A 23 7.93 3.21 -26.79
N LEU A 24 8.91 2.52 -27.38
CA LEU A 24 10.06 3.12 -28.05
C LEU A 24 9.68 3.75 -29.39
N THR A 25 9.04 4.91 -29.31
CA THR A 25 8.66 5.73 -30.46
C THR A 25 9.73 6.78 -30.78
N GLU A 26 9.74 7.27 -32.02
CA GLU A 26 10.59 8.40 -32.39
C GLU A 26 10.27 9.66 -31.56
N GLY A 27 8.99 9.85 -31.20
CA GLY A 27 8.54 10.92 -30.31
C GLY A 27 9.18 10.83 -28.92
N LEU A 28 9.15 9.65 -28.30
CA LEU A 28 9.79 9.42 -27.00
C LEU A 28 11.30 9.70 -27.05
N VAL A 29 11.99 9.24 -28.10
CA VAL A 29 13.42 9.50 -28.27
C VAL A 29 13.71 10.97 -28.48
N LYS A 30 12.89 11.69 -29.26
CA LYS A 30 13.03 13.15 -29.37
C LYS A 30 12.85 13.80 -28.00
N SER A 31 11.81 13.45 -27.25
CA SER A 31 11.61 13.98 -25.89
C SER A 31 12.83 13.74 -25.00
N LEU A 32 13.37 12.52 -24.96
CA LEU A 32 14.58 12.20 -24.18
C LEU A 32 15.81 13.04 -24.57
N LEU A 33 15.94 13.41 -25.85
CA LEU A 33 17.06 14.20 -26.35
C LEU A 33 16.93 15.71 -26.07
N PHE A 34 15.72 16.19 -25.78
CA PHE A 34 15.44 17.61 -25.50
C PHE A 34 15.11 17.90 -24.04
N LEU A 35 14.89 16.88 -23.22
CA LEU A 35 14.70 17.03 -21.78
C LEU A 35 16.03 17.30 -21.09
N ASP A 36 15.95 18.02 -19.97
CA ASP A 36 17.04 18.11 -19.01
C ASP A 36 17.35 16.72 -18.41
N GLU A 37 18.54 16.59 -17.85
CA GLU A 37 19.11 15.31 -17.39
C GLU A 37 18.17 14.56 -16.44
N GLU A 38 17.64 15.23 -15.40
CA GLU A 38 16.82 14.58 -14.38
C GLU A 38 15.50 13.97 -14.94
N PRO A 39 14.65 14.72 -15.69
CA PRO A 39 13.50 14.14 -16.36
C PRO A 39 13.86 13.02 -17.35
N ALA A 40 14.96 13.16 -18.10
CA ALA A 40 15.40 12.13 -19.03
C ALA A 40 15.79 10.83 -18.30
N LEU A 41 16.54 10.95 -17.20
CA LEU A 41 16.91 9.81 -16.34
C LEU A 41 15.69 9.16 -15.69
N GLN A 42 14.70 9.95 -15.27
CA GLN A 42 13.45 9.41 -14.71
C GLN A 42 12.70 8.55 -15.74
N ILE A 43 12.55 9.03 -16.98
CA ILE A 43 11.90 8.27 -18.05
C ILE A 43 12.69 7.00 -18.36
N LEU A 44 14.02 7.09 -18.44
CA LEU A 44 14.86 5.91 -18.65
C LEU A 44 14.64 4.89 -17.53
N ARG A 45 14.70 5.30 -16.26
CA ARG A 45 14.44 4.41 -15.11
C ARG A 45 13.07 3.72 -15.24
N GLN A 46 12.02 4.46 -15.57
CA GLN A 46 10.69 3.89 -15.80
C GLN A 46 10.68 2.86 -16.92
N LEU A 47 11.27 3.12 -18.08
CA LEU A 47 11.29 2.17 -19.20
C LEU A 47 11.96 0.82 -18.87
N LYS A 48 12.74 0.75 -17.78
CA LYS A 48 13.34 -0.48 -17.27
C LYS A 48 12.42 -1.26 -16.33
N GLU A 49 11.41 -0.62 -15.79
CA GLU A 49 10.35 -1.27 -15.01
C GLU A 49 9.40 -2.06 -15.92
N PRO A 50 8.75 -3.12 -15.41
CA PRO A 50 7.73 -3.83 -16.15
C PRO A 50 6.55 -2.91 -16.54
N ARG A 51 5.75 -3.34 -17.52
CA ARG A 51 4.51 -2.63 -17.87
C ARG A 51 3.55 -2.68 -16.68
N ASP A 52 2.90 -1.56 -16.38
CA ASP A 52 1.76 -1.56 -15.47
C ASP A 52 0.64 -2.40 -16.07
N ARG A 53 0.04 -3.26 -15.25
CA ARG A 53 -1.11 -4.07 -15.63
C ARG A 53 -2.27 -3.76 -14.69
N LEU A 54 -3.29 -3.12 -15.21
CA LEU A 54 -4.59 -3.05 -14.56
C LEU A 54 -5.37 -4.29 -14.96
N GLN A 55 -5.32 -5.34 -14.13
CA GLN A 55 -6.15 -6.52 -14.29
C GLN A 55 -7.27 -6.48 -13.24
N SER A 56 -8.52 -6.64 -13.67
CA SER A 56 -9.62 -6.88 -12.73
C SER A 56 -9.45 -8.28 -12.14
N ILE A 57 -8.89 -8.33 -10.93
CA ILE A 57 -8.98 -9.48 -10.04
C ILE A 57 -10.18 -9.22 -9.15
N GLY A 58 -11.23 -10.03 -9.26
CA GLY A 58 -12.43 -9.95 -8.40
C GLY A 58 -12.10 -10.41 -6.98
N TYR A 59 -11.18 -9.71 -6.31
CA TYR A 59 -10.66 -10.06 -5.00
C TYR A 59 -11.43 -9.38 -3.86
N GLY A 60 -12.10 -8.27 -4.15
CA GLY A 60 -13.00 -7.56 -3.22
C GLY A 60 -14.46 -7.62 -3.65
N GLU A 61 -15.34 -7.29 -2.72
CA GLU A 61 -16.78 -7.24 -2.93
C GLU A 61 -17.33 -5.88 -2.46
N LEU A 62 -18.42 -5.43 -3.09
CA LEU A 62 -19.17 -4.28 -2.62
C LEU A 62 -20.23 -4.74 -1.63
N LYS A 63 -20.10 -4.33 -0.36
CA LYS A 63 -21.08 -4.56 0.71
C LYS A 63 -21.58 -3.21 1.22
N ASN A 64 -22.89 -2.98 1.15
CA ASN A 64 -23.53 -1.76 1.67
C ASN A 64 -22.88 -0.45 1.17
N ARG A 65 -22.54 -0.38 -0.13
CA ARG A 65 -21.82 0.75 -0.76
C ARG A 65 -20.37 0.94 -0.29
N SER A 66 -19.81 0.00 0.47
CA SER A 66 -18.40 -0.02 0.85
C SER A 66 -17.67 -1.12 0.08
N LEU A 67 -16.45 -0.84 -0.34
CA LEU A 67 -15.55 -1.86 -0.84
C LEU A 67 -14.95 -2.60 0.36
N VAL A 68 -15.11 -3.92 0.39
CA VAL A 68 -14.39 -4.77 1.34
C VAL A 68 -13.51 -5.76 0.60
N VAL A 69 -12.39 -6.10 1.23
CA VAL A 69 -11.45 -7.11 0.74
C VAL A 69 -11.18 -8.15 1.82
N PRO A 70 -11.02 -9.43 1.47
CA PRO A 70 -10.39 -10.38 2.36
C PRO A 70 -8.92 -10.02 2.52
N LEU A 71 -8.37 -10.23 3.71
CA LEU A 71 -6.96 -10.02 3.97
C LEU A 71 -6.45 -10.99 5.04
N SER A 72 -5.15 -11.14 5.14
CA SER A 72 -4.53 -11.81 6.28
C SER A 72 -3.66 -10.84 7.06
N LEU A 73 -3.67 -10.99 8.38
CA LEU A 73 -2.87 -10.22 9.31
C LEU A 73 -1.94 -11.15 10.06
N THR A 74 -0.66 -10.82 10.08
CA THR A 74 0.35 -11.65 10.73
C THR A 74 1.25 -10.80 11.62
N SER A 75 1.50 -11.26 12.84
CA SER A 75 2.40 -10.58 13.78
C SER A 75 3.82 -10.47 13.22
N VAL A 76 4.44 -9.30 13.34
CA VAL A 76 5.87 -9.11 13.08
C VAL A 76 6.70 -9.58 14.27
N GLU A 77 7.90 -10.12 14.03
CA GLU A 77 8.79 -10.64 15.09
C GLU A 77 9.22 -9.56 16.08
N GLU A 78 9.40 -8.32 15.64
CA GLU A 78 9.74 -7.16 16.48
C GLU A 78 8.71 -6.89 17.60
N ASN A 79 7.46 -7.35 17.41
CA ASN A 79 6.38 -7.18 18.39
C ASN A 79 6.22 -8.37 19.34
N LEU A 80 7.01 -9.43 19.14
CA LEU A 80 6.92 -10.66 19.92
C LEU A 80 8.03 -10.68 20.97
N SER A 81 7.66 -10.82 22.23
CA SER A 81 8.60 -11.22 23.27
C SER A 81 9.20 -12.58 22.91
N VAL A 82 10.48 -12.82 23.24
CA VAL A 82 11.15 -14.09 22.96
C VAL A 82 10.30 -15.27 23.45
N GLY A 83 9.90 -16.15 22.52
CA GLY A 83 9.08 -17.33 22.82
C GLY A 83 7.57 -17.18 22.58
N VAL A 84 7.08 -16.01 22.13
CA VAL A 84 5.66 -15.85 21.76
C VAL A 84 5.44 -16.40 20.34
N PRO A 85 4.46 -17.31 20.13
CA PRO A 85 4.18 -17.87 18.81
C PRO A 85 3.69 -16.80 17.84
N LYS A 86 4.09 -16.93 16.57
CA LYS A 86 3.60 -16.11 15.47
C LYS A 86 2.07 -16.25 15.36
N VAL A 87 1.36 -15.13 15.44
CA VAL A 87 -0.09 -15.07 15.29
C VAL A 87 -0.42 -14.70 13.85
N SER A 88 -1.33 -15.45 13.22
CA SER A 88 -1.85 -15.15 11.89
C SER A 88 -3.37 -15.30 11.88
N VAL A 89 -4.05 -14.32 11.28
CA VAL A 89 -5.51 -14.20 11.27
C VAL A 89 -5.98 -13.98 9.85
N GLN A 90 -6.99 -14.75 9.43
CA GLN A 90 -7.69 -14.52 8.17
C GLN A 90 -8.91 -13.63 8.45
N VAL A 91 -9.03 -12.54 7.69
CA VAL A 91 -10.14 -11.57 7.77
C VAL A 91 -10.92 -11.69 6.48
N SER A 92 -12.20 -12.05 6.58
CA SER A 92 -13.06 -12.25 5.41
C SER A 92 -13.55 -10.93 4.79
N SER A 93 -13.63 -9.87 5.59
CA SER A 93 -14.09 -8.56 5.12
C SER A 93 -13.42 -7.44 5.92
N ALA A 94 -12.48 -6.74 5.29
CA ALA A 94 -11.89 -5.50 5.78
C ALA A 94 -12.30 -4.35 4.86
N LEU A 95 -12.71 -3.22 5.44
CA LEU A 95 -13.15 -2.04 4.70
C LEU A 95 -11.96 -1.30 4.07
N ILE A 96 -12.09 -0.96 2.80
CA ILE A 96 -11.22 0.01 2.15
C ILE A 96 -11.87 1.38 2.29
N ASP A 97 -11.24 2.26 3.06
CA ASP A 97 -11.77 3.58 3.37
C ASP A 97 -10.77 4.69 2.98
N CYS A 98 -11.13 5.49 1.97
CA CYS A 98 -10.34 6.63 1.52
C CYS A 98 -10.45 7.85 2.45
N GLY A 99 -11.40 7.86 3.39
CA GLY A 99 -11.55 8.88 4.43
C GLY A 99 -10.68 8.62 5.66
N ALA A 100 -10.05 7.45 5.75
CA ALA A 100 -9.10 7.12 6.81
C ALA A 100 -7.76 7.87 6.61
N SER A 101 -7.05 8.13 7.71
CA SER A 101 -5.68 8.66 7.62
C SER A 101 -4.69 7.61 7.07
N LYS A 102 -3.39 7.93 6.99
CA LYS A 102 -2.32 7.04 6.48
C LYS A 102 -2.13 5.71 7.25
N PHE A 103 -2.98 5.39 8.21
CA PHE A 103 -2.87 4.22 9.08
C PHE A 103 -4.07 3.29 8.90
N GLY A 104 -3.88 2.01 9.22
CA GLY A 104 -5.01 1.10 9.40
C GLY A 104 -5.75 1.42 10.71
N TYR A 105 -7.01 1.02 10.80
CA TYR A 105 -7.81 1.11 12.02
C TYR A 105 -8.40 -0.25 12.33
N MET A 106 -8.39 -0.63 13.60
CA MET A 106 -8.82 -1.96 14.04
C MET A 106 -9.58 -1.85 15.35
N HIS A 107 -10.68 -2.59 15.46
CA HIS A 107 -11.46 -2.65 16.68
C HIS A 107 -10.64 -3.29 17.82
N VAL A 108 -10.68 -2.71 19.02
CA VAL A 108 -9.88 -3.21 20.16
C VAL A 108 -10.24 -4.66 20.49
N ASP A 109 -11.53 -5.00 20.45
CA ASP A 109 -11.99 -6.36 20.72
C ASP A 109 -11.58 -7.36 19.64
N PHE A 110 -11.40 -6.92 18.39
CA PHE A 110 -10.87 -7.78 17.33
C PHE A 110 -9.43 -8.16 17.64
N ALA A 111 -8.58 -7.18 17.97
CA ALA A 111 -7.19 -7.42 18.37
C ALA A 111 -7.11 -8.39 19.56
N ARG A 112 -7.93 -8.14 20.59
CA ARG A 112 -7.99 -8.98 21.80
C ARG A 112 -8.44 -10.41 21.48
N LYS A 113 -9.54 -10.57 20.74
CA LYS A 113 -10.12 -11.88 20.39
C LYS A 113 -9.12 -12.78 19.65
N HIS A 114 -8.28 -12.17 18.81
CA HIS A 114 -7.31 -12.88 18.00
C HIS A 114 -5.90 -12.90 18.61
N ASN A 115 -5.71 -12.40 19.83
CA ASN A 115 -4.41 -12.30 20.50
C ASN A 115 -3.35 -11.57 19.65
N LEU A 116 -3.76 -10.55 18.88
CA LEU A 116 -2.82 -9.75 18.10
C LEU A 116 -1.96 -8.90 19.05
N PRO A 117 -0.64 -8.82 18.83
CA PRO A 117 0.23 -8.04 19.70
C PRO A 117 -0.10 -6.55 19.61
N THR A 118 -0.11 -5.89 20.75
CA THR A 118 -0.44 -4.46 20.87
C THR A 118 0.68 -3.70 21.55
N ILE A 119 1.00 -2.52 21.04
CA ILE A 119 2.03 -1.63 21.57
C ILE A 119 1.31 -0.41 22.18
N PRO A 120 1.52 -0.09 23.46
CA PRO A 120 0.97 1.12 24.05
C PRO A 120 1.61 2.35 23.43
N LEU A 121 0.80 3.39 23.19
CA LEU A 121 1.29 4.69 22.77
C LEU A 121 1.80 5.47 24.00
N PRO A 122 2.88 6.25 23.87
CA PRO A 122 3.35 7.11 24.96
C PRO A 122 2.36 8.24 25.29
N HIS A 123 1.51 8.61 24.33
CA HIS A 123 0.44 9.59 24.51
C HIS A 123 -0.81 9.17 23.72
N PRO A 124 -2.02 9.22 24.33
CA PRO A 124 -3.26 8.91 23.62
C PRO A 124 -3.51 9.85 22.44
N ILE A 125 -4.07 9.33 21.35
CA ILE A 125 -4.45 10.12 20.16
C ILE A 125 -5.97 10.30 20.18
N GLY A 126 -6.44 11.54 20.21
CA GLY A 126 -7.87 11.85 20.11
C GLY A 126 -8.46 11.38 18.78
N VAL A 127 -9.65 10.79 18.84
CA VAL A 127 -10.41 10.37 17.66
C VAL A 127 -11.58 11.34 17.48
N TYR A 128 -11.74 11.84 16.26
CA TYR A 128 -12.81 12.76 15.91
C TYR A 128 -13.70 12.12 14.85
N ASN A 129 -15.00 12.33 14.98
CA ASN A 129 -15.97 11.97 13.96
C ASN A 129 -15.89 12.95 12.78
N ALA A 130 -16.58 12.63 11.68
CA ALA A 130 -16.60 13.46 10.48
C ALA A 130 -17.20 14.86 10.71
N ASP A 131 -18.06 15.01 11.74
CA ASP A 131 -18.64 16.29 12.17
C ASP A 131 -17.71 17.10 13.10
N GLY A 132 -16.52 16.58 13.41
CA GLY A 132 -15.54 17.19 14.29
C GLY A 132 -15.77 16.95 15.79
N SER A 133 -16.82 16.21 16.18
CA SER A 133 -17.02 15.84 17.59
C SER A 133 -15.97 14.82 18.03
N LEU A 134 -15.66 14.76 19.33
CA LEU A 134 -14.88 13.66 19.89
C LEU A 134 -15.65 12.34 19.76
N ASN A 135 -14.94 11.28 19.43
CA ASN A 135 -15.50 9.94 19.34
C ASN A 135 -15.81 9.39 20.73
N CYS A 136 -17.00 8.80 20.91
CA CYS A 136 -17.45 8.25 22.19
C CYS A 136 -16.67 6.99 22.62
N GLY A 137 -16.04 6.29 21.67
CA GLY A 137 -15.14 5.16 21.94
C GLY A 137 -13.80 5.57 22.55
N GLY A 138 -13.56 6.87 22.71
CA GLY A 138 -12.39 7.44 23.37
C GLY A 138 -11.17 7.54 22.45
N SER A 139 -10.04 7.89 23.07
CA SER A 139 -8.76 8.06 22.39
C SER A 139 -8.13 6.71 22.03
N ILE A 140 -7.35 6.69 20.95
CA ILE A 140 -6.47 5.57 20.62
C ILE A 140 -5.32 5.57 21.61
N THR A 141 -5.17 4.47 22.34
CA THR A 141 -4.09 4.28 23.33
C THR A 141 -3.08 3.23 22.90
N HIS A 142 -3.41 2.40 21.92
CA HIS A 142 -2.59 1.28 21.47
C HIS A 142 -2.58 1.19 19.95
N VAL A 143 -1.51 0.59 19.43
CA VAL A 143 -1.39 0.24 18.02
C VAL A 143 -1.00 -1.23 17.87
N SER A 144 -1.21 -1.80 16.70
CA SER A 144 -0.69 -3.12 16.32
C SER A 144 0.00 -3.00 14.97
N ARG A 145 1.27 -3.41 14.88
CA ARG A 145 2.04 -3.37 13.63
C ARG A 145 2.09 -4.78 13.04
N LEU A 146 1.50 -4.99 11.88
CA LEU A 146 1.22 -6.32 11.34
C LEU A 146 1.64 -6.39 9.87
N TRP A 147 2.10 -7.57 9.44
CA TRP A 147 2.14 -7.92 8.03
C TRP A 147 0.70 -8.10 7.54
N MET A 148 0.24 -7.19 6.69
CA MET A 148 -1.04 -7.25 6.01
C MET A 148 -0.82 -7.78 4.59
N THR A 149 -1.59 -8.79 4.20
CA THR A 149 -1.60 -9.31 2.84
C THR A 149 -3.01 -9.25 2.26
N ILE A 150 -3.17 -8.59 1.12
CA ILE A 150 -4.39 -8.51 0.32
C ILE A 150 -4.03 -9.05 -1.07
N GLY A 151 -4.48 -10.25 -1.41
CA GLY A 151 -4.13 -10.88 -2.69
C GLY A 151 -2.62 -11.15 -2.77
N ASP A 152 -1.97 -10.59 -3.77
CA ASP A 152 -0.52 -10.63 -3.97
C ASP A 152 0.21 -9.41 -3.38
N HIS A 153 -0.53 -8.41 -2.89
CA HIS A 153 0.04 -7.26 -2.21
C HIS A 153 0.29 -7.58 -0.73
N SER A 154 1.49 -7.27 -0.24
CA SER A 154 1.82 -7.38 1.18
C SER A 154 2.65 -6.20 1.64
N GLU A 155 2.32 -5.69 2.82
CA GLU A 155 3.07 -4.62 3.47
C GLU A 155 2.97 -4.72 4.99
N ILE A 156 3.89 -4.08 5.71
CA ILE A 156 3.75 -3.88 7.14
C ILE A 156 2.94 -2.61 7.38
N LEU A 157 1.77 -2.76 7.97
CA LEU A 157 0.89 -1.64 8.30
C LEU A 157 0.75 -1.50 9.82
N THR A 158 0.72 -0.25 10.29
CA THR A 158 0.38 0.08 11.68
C THR A 158 -1.11 0.35 11.79
N PHE A 159 -1.80 -0.49 12.58
CA PHE A 159 -3.20 -0.36 12.91
C PHE A 159 -3.37 0.38 14.23
N ARG A 160 -4.15 1.47 14.22
CA ARG A 160 -4.57 2.17 15.42
C ARG A 160 -5.78 1.46 16.02
N LEU A 161 -5.67 1.09 17.30
CA LEU A 161 -6.76 0.40 17.99
C LEU A 161 -7.76 1.42 18.50
N THR A 162 -8.99 1.33 17.99
CA THR A 162 -10.07 2.26 18.32
C THR A 162 -11.40 1.52 18.38
N ASN A 163 -12.32 2.00 19.21
CA ASN A 163 -13.71 1.57 19.15
C ASN A 163 -14.45 2.60 18.30
N THR A 164 -14.71 2.29 17.03
CA THR A 164 -15.67 3.06 16.26
C THR A 164 -17.04 2.69 16.81
N GLY A 165 -17.66 3.61 17.55
CA GLY A 165 -19.02 3.43 18.04
C GLY A 165 -19.92 2.96 16.90
N SER A 166 -20.53 1.80 17.08
CA SER A 166 -21.70 1.35 16.31
C SER A 166 -22.96 1.82 16.99
#